data_AF-A0A940ED20-F1
#
_entry.id   AF-A0A940ED20-F1
#
_cell.length_a   1.000
_cell.length_b   1.000
_cell.length_c   1.000
_cell.angle_alpha   90.00
_cell.angle_beta   90.00
_cell.angle_gamma   90.00
#
_symmetry.space_group_name_H-M   'P 1'
#
loop_
_entity.id
_entity.type
_entity.pdbx_description
1 polymer ?
#
loop_
_entity_poly.entity_id
_entity_poly.type
_entity_poly.pdbx_seq_one_letter_code
_entity_poly.pdbx_strand_id
1 'polypeptide(L)'
;VWQRDLSVGHNKVGDMLAATGDGAGALAAYREGMAISSALAARDPGNSVWQRDLIVSHVKLAERGGNAVEEYRAALAIAMKLSDADRLRPVDHWMVSELELRLQNARNENDKT
;
A
#
# COMPACT_ATOMS: atom_id res chain seq x y z
N VAL A 1 -18.52 -1.97 -4.53
CA VAL A 1 -17.72 -2.45 -5.69
C VAL A 1 -17.11 -1.26 -6.42
N TRP A 2 -17.90 -0.30 -6.94
CA TRP A 2 -17.37 0.84 -7.70
C TRP A 2 -16.22 1.66 -7.03
N GLN A 3 -16.29 1.95 -5.72
CA GLN A 3 -15.21 2.69 -5.02
C GLN A 3 -13.89 1.92 -5.02
N ARG A 4 -13.98 0.59 -4.87
CA ARG A 4 -12.81 -0.28 -4.93
C ARG A 4 -12.21 -0.28 -6.34
N ASP A 5 -13.07 -0.41 -7.34
CA ASP A 5 -12.64 -0.40 -8.75
C ASP A 5 -11.99 0.95 -9.12
N LEU A 6 -12.51 2.05 -8.57
CA LEU A 6 -11.92 3.39 -8.70
C LEU A 6 -10.54 3.48 -8.04
N SER A 7 -10.38 2.97 -6.81
CA SER A 7 -9.07 2.90 -6.13
C SER A 7 -8.05 2.09 -6.94
N VAL A 8 -8.43 0.91 -7.44
CA VAL A 8 -7.58 0.09 -8.31
C VAL A 8 -7.26 0.81 -9.63
N GLY A 9 -8.22 1.56 -10.18
CA GLY A 9 -8.03 2.40 -11.36
C GLY A 9 -6.94 3.46 -11.15
N HIS A 10 -6.97 4.17 -10.02
CA HIS A 10 -5.94 5.14 -9.65
C HIS A 10 -4.55 4.50 -9.52
N ASN A 11 -4.45 3.29 -8.95
CA ASN A 11 -3.17 2.57 -8.88
C ASN A 11 -2.62 2.23 -10.28
N LYS A 12 -3.49 1.83 -11.22
CA LYS A 12 -3.08 1.58 -12.62
C LYS A 12 -2.65 2.85 -13.35
N VAL A 13 -3.33 3.98 -13.10
CA VAL A 13 -2.92 5.29 -13.63
C VAL A 13 -1.55 5.68 -13.07
N GLY A 14 -1.32 5.49 -11.78
CA GLY A 14 -0.01 5.73 -11.16
C GLY A 14 1.09 4.87 -11.78
N ASP A 15 0.81 3.58 -12.01
CA ASP A 15 1.76 2.66 -12.66
C ASP A 15 2.12 3.12 -14.09
N MET A 16 1.12 3.57 -14.85
CA MET A 16 1.30 4.09 -16.20
C MET A 16 2.14 5.38 -16.20
N LEU A 17 1.79 6.35 -15.35
CA LEU A 17 2.48 7.63 -15.25
C LEU A 17 3.95 7.42 -14.86
N ALA A 18 4.20 6.54 -13.90
CA ALA A 18 5.56 6.20 -13.50
C ALA A 18 6.36 5.53 -14.63
N ALA A 19 5.74 4.66 -15.41
CA ALA A 19 6.37 4.05 -16.58
C ALA A 19 6.71 5.07 -17.68
N THR A 20 5.93 6.16 -17.78
CA THR A 20 6.18 7.26 -18.72
C THR A 20 7.11 8.35 -18.18
N GLY A 21 7.62 8.20 -16.95
CA GLY A 21 8.54 9.16 -16.31
C GLY A 21 7.86 10.32 -15.57
N ASP A 22 6.52 10.37 -15.53
CA ASP A 22 5.79 11.35 -14.73
C ASP A 22 5.64 10.87 -13.27
N GLY A 23 6.72 11.02 -12.51
CA GLY A 23 6.74 10.65 -11.09
C GLY A 23 5.78 11.45 -10.23
N ALA A 24 5.58 12.74 -10.53
CA ALA A 24 4.69 13.60 -9.77
C ALA A 24 3.22 13.22 -9.99
N GLY A 25 2.83 13.00 -11.24
CA GLY A 25 1.51 12.48 -11.60
C GLY A 25 1.26 11.09 -11.02
N ALA A 26 2.28 10.23 -11.01
CA ALA A 26 2.17 8.91 -10.39
C ALA A 26 1.86 9.00 -8.90
N LEU A 27 2.62 9.81 -8.15
CA LEU A 27 2.39 10.03 -6.71
C LEU A 27 0.99 10.60 -6.45
N ALA A 28 0.53 11.55 -7.27
CA ALA A 28 -0.83 12.09 -7.15
C ALA A 28 -1.89 10.99 -7.35
N ALA A 29 -1.75 10.17 -8.39
CA ALA A 29 -2.68 9.08 -8.66
C ALA A 29 -2.71 8.04 -7.52
N TYR A 30 -1.56 7.62 -7.00
CA TYR A 30 -1.53 6.67 -5.88
C TYR A 30 -2.15 7.25 -4.60
N ARG A 31 -2.00 8.56 -4.33
CA ARG A 31 -2.63 9.22 -3.17
C ARG A 31 -4.15 9.21 -3.27
N GLU A 32 -4.72 9.46 -4.45
CA GLU A 32 -6.16 9.34 -4.68
C GLU A 32 -6.65 7.90 -4.45
N GLY A 33 -5.92 6.92 -4.99
CA GLY A 33 -6.22 5.50 -4.76
C GLY A 33 -6.15 5.10 -3.28
N MET A 34 -5.17 5.64 -2.54
CA MET A 34 -5.00 5.44 -1.10
C MET A 34 -6.15 6.07 -0.31
N ALA A 35 -6.57 7.30 -0.64
CA ALA A 35 -7.66 7.98 0.07
C ALA A 35 -8.97 7.16 0.00
N ILE A 36 -9.27 6.59 -1.17
CA ILE A 36 -10.46 5.75 -1.36
C ILE A 36 -10.33 4.41 -0.62
N SER A 37 -9.19 3.72 -0.75
CA SER A 37 -8.97 2.45 -0.06
C SER A 37 -8.95 2.61 1.46
N SER A 38 -8.42 3.72 1.97
CA SER A 38 -8.46 4.10 3.38
C SER A 38 -9.90 4.27 3.88
N ALA A 39 -10.73 5.02 3.14
CA ALA A 39 -12.14 5.20 3.49
C ALA A 39 -12.92 3.88 3.50
N LEU A 40 -12.63 2.97 2.56
CA LEU A 40 -13.23 1.63 2.53
C LEU A 40 -12.77 0.77 3.71
N ALA A 41 -11.47 0.68 3.96
CA ALA A 41 -10.88 -0.05 5.08
C ALA A 41 -11.38 0.44 6.45
N ALA A 42 -11.61 1.75 6.61
CA ALA A 42 -12.20 2.33 7.81
C ALA A 42 -13.68 1.94 7.98
N ARG A 43 -14.42 1.79 6.87
CA ARG A 43 -15.85 1.40 6.90
C ARG A 43 -16.07 -0.03 7.36
N ASP A 44 -15.19 -0.94 6.95
CA ASP A 44 -15.21 -2.33 7.41
C ASP A 44 -13.78 -2.82 7.69
N PRO A 45 -13.32 -2.65 8.94
CA PRO A 45 -11.99 -3.10 9.34
C PRO A 45 -11.77 -4.62 9.21
N GLY A 46 -12.85 -5.41 9.14
CA GLY A 46 -12.77 -6.86 8.96
C GLY A 46 -12.65 -7.32 7.52
N ASN A 47 -12.87 -6.42 6.56
CA ASN A 47 -12.78 -6.75 5.15
C ASN A 47 -11.31 -6.85 4.71
N SER A 48 -10.76 -8.07 4.75
CA SER A 48 -9.37 -8.35 4.39
C SER A 48 -9.03 -7.95 2.95
N VAL A 49 -10.01 -7.90 2.06
CA VAL A 49 -9.82 -7.43 0.68
C VAL A 49 -9.56 -5.92 0.64
N TRP A 50 -10.37 -5.13 1.35
CA TRP A 50 -10.17 -3.66 1.39
C TRP A 50 -8.91 -3.26 2.14
N GLN A 51 -8.59 -3.99 3.21
CA GLN A 51 -7.33 -3.80 3.94
C GLN A 51 -6.13 -4.14 3.05
N ARG A 52 -6.21 -5.19 2.22
CA ARG A 52 -5.16 -5.48 1.22
C ARG A 52 -5.02 -4.38 0.17
N ASP A 53 -6.13 -3.84 -0.34
CA ASP A 53 -6.07 -2.76 -1.34
C ASP A 53 -5.41 -1.49 -0.74
N LEU A 54 -5.63 -1.20 0.54
CA LEU A 54 -4.93 -0.13 1.27
C LEU A 54 -3.43 -0.42 1.41
N ILE A 55 -3.06 -1.65 1.79
CA ILE A 55 -1.65 -2.08 1.86
C ILE A 55 -0.95 -1.89 0.50
N VAL A 56 -1.59 -2.29 -0.59
CA VAL A 56 -1.02 -2.12 -1.95
C VAL A 56 -0.78 -0.65 -2.27
N SER A 57 -1.68 0.24 -1.86
CA SER A 57 -1.55 1.68 -2.09
C SER A 57 -0.33 2.27 -1.33
N HIS A 58 -0.13 1.87 -0.07
CA HIS A 58 1.06 2.23 0.70
C HIS A 58 2.35 1.72 0.04
N VAL A 59 2.39 0.47 -0.42
CA VAL A 59 3.56 -0.09 -1.12
C VAL A 59 3.90 0.73 -2.37
N LYS A 60 2.91 1.11 -3.17
CA LYS A 60 3.12 1.93 -4.37
C LYS A 60 3.67 3.33 -4.06
N LEU A 61 3.22 3.95 -2.97
CA LEU A 61 3.75 5.23 -2.52
C LEU A 61 5.19 5.11 -2.02
N ALA A 62 5.52 4.03 -1.31
CA ALA A 62 6.88 3.75 -0.84
C ALA A 62 7.86 3.57 -2.01
N GLU A 63 7.48 2.83 -3.06
CA GLU A 63 8.30 2.56 -4.24
C GLU A 63 8.63 3.80 -5.10
N ARG A 64 7.86 4.89 -4.95
CA ARG A 64 7.94 6.06 -5.85
C ARG A 64 8.58 7.30 -5.22
N GLY A 65 9.11 7.17 -4.01
CA GLY A 65 9.82 8.26 -3.33
C GLY A 65 8.94 9.07 -2.37
N GLY A 66 7.84 8.48 -1.86
CA GLY A 66 7.27 8.93 -0.59
C GLY A 66 8.21 8.65 0.59
N ASN A 67 7.79 8.97 1.81
CA ASN A 67 8.50 8.55 3.03
C ASN A 67 8.40 7.01 3.17
N ALA A 68 9.25 6.28 2.45
CA ALA A 68 9.12 4.84 2.24
C ALA A 68 9.11 4.05 3.55
N VAL A 69 9.87 4.50 4.56
CA VAL A 69 9.87 3.90 5.90
C VAL A 69 8.48 4.01 6.54
N GLU A 70 7.84 5.17 6.50
CA GLU A 70 6.50 5.37 7.06
C GLU A 70 5.43 4.59 6.27
N GLU A 71 5.52 4.59 4.94
CA GLU A 71 4.58 3.87 4.08
C GLU A 71 4.65 2.35 4.29
N TYR A 72 5.87 1.77 4.31
CA TYR A 72 6.03 0.34 4.60
C TYR A 72 5.64 -0.01 6.03
N ARG A 73 5.90 0.88 6.99
CA ARG A 73 5.45 0.70 8.38
C ARG A 73 3.92 0.67 8.49
N ALA A 74 3.23 1.58 7.79
CA ALA A 74 1.77 1.62 7.76
C ALA A 74 1.19 0.35 7.14
N ALA A 75 1.74 -0.07 5.99
CA ALA A 75 1.38 -1.32 5.33
C ALA A 75 1.56 -2.54 6.26
N LEU A 76 2.73 -2.66 6.90
CA LEU A 76 3.04 -3.77 7.80
C LEU A 76 2.08 -3.81 8.99
N ALA A 77 1.78 -2.66 9.59
CA ALA A 77 0.85 -2.57 10.71
C ALA A 77 -0.56 -3.09 10.36
N ILE A 78 -1.04 -2.84 9.14
CA ILE A 78 -2.33 -3.37 8.68
C ILE A 78 -2.24 -4.89 8.49
N ALA A 79 -1.18 -5.38 7.84
CA ALA A 79 -0.99 -6.81 7.58
C ALA A 79 -0.91 -7.61 8.89
N MET A 80 -0.17 -7.10 9.88
CA MET A 80 -0.07 -7.70 11.23
C MET A 80 -1.43 -7.74 11.92
N LYS A 81 -2.18 -6.63 11.94
CA LYS A 81 -3.53 -6.60 12.53
C LYS A 81 -4.48 -7.62 11.91
N LEU A 82 -4.39 -7.83 10.59
CA LEU A 82 -5.17 -8.87 9.91
C LEU A 82 -4.72 -10.27 10.31
N SER A 83 -3.41 -10.48 10.44
CA SER A 83 -2.84 -11.78 10.84
C SER A 83 -3.24 -12.12 12.27
N ASP A 84 -3.10 -11.18 13.21
CA ASP A 84 -3.43 -11.36 14.64
C ASP A 84 -4.93 -11.62 14.86
N ALA A 85 -5.78 -11.17 13.94
CA ALA A 85 -7.22 -11.38 13.95
C ALA A 85 -7.67 -12.62 13.16
N ASP A 86 -6.75 -13.44 12.65
CA ASP A 86 -7.02 -14.58 11.75
C ASP A 86 -7.85 -14.20 10.51
N ARG A 87 -7.72 -12.94 10.06
CA ARG A 87 -8.44 -12.37 8.90
C ARG A 87 -7.57 -12.26 7.66
N LEU A 88 -6.26 -12.39 7.80
CA LEU A 88 -5.35 -12.42 6.66
C LEU A 88 -5.57 -13.70 5.86
N ARG A 89 -5.92 -13.56 4.59
CA ARG A 89 -6.18 -14.71 3.71
C ARG A 89 -4.89 -15.52 3.53
N PRO A 90 -4.95 -16.86 3.38
CA PRO A 90 -3.74 -17.67 3.18
C PRO A 90 -2.86 -17.22 2.00
N VAL A 91 -3.48 -16.78 0.91
CA VAL A 91 -2.78 -16.23 -0.28
C VAL A 91 -2.06 -14.90 -0.01
N ASP A 92 -2.26 -14.30 1.17
CA ASP A 92 -1.70 -13.02 1.59
C ASP A 92 -0.71 -13.18 2.76
N HIS A 93 -0.50 -14.39 3.30
CA HIS A 93 0.39 -14.61 4.45
C HIS A 93 1.83 -14.19 4.18
N TRP A 94 2.30 -14.33 2.94
CA TRP A 94 3.63 -13.87 2.52
C TRP A 94 3.86 -12.37 2.70
N MET A 95 2.80 -11.57 2.73
CA MET A 95 2.86 -10.12 2.72
C MET A 95 3.52 -9.54 3.98
N VAL A 96 3.35 -10.20 5.13
CA VAL A 96 3.97 -9.74 6.39
C VAL A 96 5.50 -9.76 6.24
N SER A 97 6.06 -10.91 5.86
CA SER A 97 7.50 -11.06 5.68
C SER A 97 8.07 -10.17 4.57
N GLU A 98 7.32 -10.00 3.47
CA GLU A 98 7.73 -9.08 2.40
C GLU A 98 7.80 -7.63 2.89
N LEU A 99 6.78 -7.18 3.65
CA LEU A 99 6.73 -5.81 4.16
C LEU A 99 7.82 -5.54 5.20
N GLU A 100 8.14 -6.53 6.04
CA GLU A 100 9.29 -6.47 6.97
C GLU A 100 10.61 -6.29 6.22
N LEU A 101 10.83 -7.09 5.17
CA LEU A 101 12.02 -7.00 4.34
C LEU A 101 12.16 -5.63 3.68
N ARG A 102 11.07 -5.13 3.07
CA ARG A 102 11.04 -3.81 2.42
C ARG A 102 11.26 -2.67 3.40
N LEU A 103 10.67 -2.74 4.59
CA LEU A 103 10.87 -1.76 5.65
C LEU A 103 12.34 -1.72 6.10
N GLN A 104 12.96 -2.89 6.29
CA GLN A 104 14.37 -2.97 6.65
C GLN A 104 15.27 -2.38 5.56
N ASN A 105 15.01 -2.70 4.30
CA ASN A 105 15.77 -2.16 3.17
C ASN A 105 15.65 -0.64 3.09
N ALA A 106 14.43 -0.09 3.22
CA ALA A 106 14.20 1.34 3.22
C ALA A 106 14.93 2.07 4.36
N ARG A 107 14.98 1.49 5.57
CA ARG A 107 15.76 2.03 6.69
C ARG A 107 17.25 2.06 6.38
N ASN A 108 17.78 0.95 5.85
CA ASN A 108 19.19 0.83 5.50
C ASN A 108 19.61 1.80 4.39
N GLU A 109 18.71 2.14 3.46
CA GLU A 109 18.94 3.15 2.43
C GLU A 109 18.96 4.56 3.02
N ASN A 110 18.04 4.85 3.93
CA ASN A 110 17.96 6.16 4.58
C ASN A 110 19.20 6.47 5.44
N ASP A 111 19.74 5.47 6.13
CA ASP A 111 20.96 5.60 6.96
C ASP A 111 22.25 5.84 6.15
N LYS A 112 22.22 5.64 4.82
CA LYS A 112 23.36 5.88 3.92
C LYS A 112 23.42 7.30 3.36
N THR A 113 22.39 8.11 3.60
CA THR A 113 22.19 9.45 3.00
C THR A 113 22.47 10.53 4.02
#